data_AF-N9MVU8-F1
#
_entry.id   AF-N9MVU8-F1
#
_cell.length_a   1.000
_cell.length_b   1.000
_cell.length_c   1.000
_cell.angle_alpha   90.00
_cell.angle_beta   90.00
_cell.angle_gamma   90.00
#
_symmetry.space_group_name_H-M   'P 1'
#
loop_
_entity.id
_entity.type
_entity.pdbx_description
1 polymer ?
#
loop_
_entity_poly.entity_id
_entity_poly.type
_entity_poly.pdbx_seq_one_letter_code
_entity_poly.pdbx_strand_id
1 'polypeptide(L)'
;MSSLFYIWDAKQHHPEVTIDSLAQAEYYATNSQCTGFTEKFKNWLLNVENIVTNPELAANFDDEIIGSFTNVTRYFDAADNVFKIEQGLLVKSKYLYKILIETLRQHNLVAFDARSYLFFSQEQIFPDQHNIERMLDAVSAVTHQQLEQFKAIPPTREKLSIFADQWLDLNKDDLAFTRKMKNNQFNQLNNYYRDFNKLLYEQILILCSNKSNMISYREINLLTYIQVSSKKAIRILRQHSIDGYILQYLPSVHGIIGEPNHLNDPKKLQYILQQIYDFLIYDAEKHQDIETLNQWLNHGDEKEYITGLGAISRLVLAKYVNDPLYNQLVAEALPYVHRDRFFKNMTVEKFHERLEQEIENILEN
;
A
#
# COMPACT_ATOMS: atom_id res chain seq x y z
N MET A 1 -15.28 3.61 19.91
CA MET A 1 -16.38 3.78 18.94
C MET A 1 -15.84 3.29 17.61
N SER A 2 -16.55 2.40 16.90
CA SER A 2 -16.13 2.00 15.55
C SER A 2 -16.27 3.21 14.63
N SER A 3 -15.18 3.60 13.96
CA SER A 3 -15.27 4.56 12.86
C SER A 3 -16.12 3.93 11.75
N LEU A 4 -16.91 4.75 11.05
CA LEU A 4 -17.82 4.32 9.98
C LEU A 4 -17.49 5.06 8.68
N PHE A 5 -17.92 4.47 7.58
CA PHE A 5 -17.96 5.11 6.28
C PHE A 5 -19.42 5.39 5.93
N TYR A 6 -19.76 6.67 5.81
CA TYR A 6 -21.13 7.15 5.64
C TYR A 6 -21.37 7.53 4.20
N ILE A 7 -22.54 7.20 3.67
CA ILE A 7 -22.92 7.50 2.29
C ILE A 7 -24.33 8.06 2.28
N TRP A 8 -24.55 9.17 1.58
CA TRP A 8 -25.87 9.78 1.46
C TRP A 8 -26.09 10.55 0.17
N ASP A 9 -27.36 10.87 -0.08
CA ASP A 9 -27.76 11.81 -1.12
C ASP A 9 -27.77 13.24 -0.55
N ALA A 10 -26.73 14.03 -0.83
CA ALA A 10 -26.63 15.41 -0.34
C ALA A 10 -27.84 16.28 -0.73
N LYS A 11 -28.36 16.12 -1.96
CA LYS A 11 -29.45 16.94 -2.49
C LYS A 11 -30.80 16.64 -1.85
N GLN A 12 -30.98 15.45 -1.29
CA GLN A 12 -32.21 15.09 -0.57
C GLN A 12 -32.06 15.24 0.94
N HIS A 13 -30.87 14.99 1.48
CA HIS A 13 -30.62 15.11 2.90
C HIS A 13 -30.71 16.57 3.35
N HIS A 14 -30.05 17.49 2.64
CA HIS A 14 -30.13 18.93 2.93
C HIS A 14 -30.05 19.73 1.62
N PRO A 15 -31.20 19.93 0.91
CA PRO A 15 -31.23 20.49 -0.43
C PRO A 15 -30.66 21.91 -0.56
N GLU A 16 -30.65 22.66 0.55
CA GLU A 16 -30.25 24.08 0.58
C GLU A 16 -28.79 24.31 0.99
N VAL A 17 -28.03 23.25 1.31
CA VAL A 17 -26.68 23.36 1.87
C VAL A 17 -25.65 22.69 0.98
N THR A 18 -24.63 23.45 0.59
CA THR A 18 -23.39 22.92 0.00
C THR A 18 -22.44 22.52 1.13
N ILE A 19 -21.83 21.33 1.02
CA ILE A 19 -20.89 20.82 2.01
C ILE A 19 -19.51 21.39 1.68
N ASP A 20 -19.08 22.40 2.44
CA ASP A 20 -17.85 23.15 2.16
C ASP A 20 -16.76 22.91 3.22
N SER A 21 -17.03 22.05 4.22
CA SER A 21 -16.09 21.72 5.28
C SER A 21 -16.28 20.29 5.83
N LEU A 22 -15.21 19.73 6.38
CA LEU A 22 -15.24 18.41 7.02
C LEU A 22 -16.15 18.37 8.25
N ALA A 23 -16.25 19.46 9.00
CA ALA A 23 -17.16 19.55 10.14
C ALA A 23 -18.64 19.49 9.70
N GLN A 24 -18.99 20.12 8.57
CA GLN A 24 -20.33 19.99 7.99
C GLN A 24 -20.56 18.57 7.45
N ALA A 25 -19.59 17.99 6.74
CA ALA A 25 -19.68 16.63 6.23
C ALA A 25 -19.91 15.61 7.36
N GLU A 26 -19.15 15.73 8.46
CA GLU A 26 -19.28 14.92 9.66
C GLU A 26 -20.66 15.09 10.31
N TYR A 27 -21.11 16.33 10.51
CA TYR A 27 -22.42 16.62 11.09
C TYR A 27 -23.55 15.96 10.29
N TYR A 28 -23.55 16.10 8.97
CA TYR A 28 -24.59 15.50 8.13
C TYR A 28 -24.47 13.97 8.06
N ALA A 29 -23.26 13.42 8.05
CA ALA A 29 -23.05 11.99 8.12
C ALA A 29 -23.60 11.36 9.42
N THR A 30 -23.52 12.07 10.55
CA THR A 30 -23.98 11.57 11.85
C THR A 30 -25.42 11.90 12.20
N ASN A 31 -26.08 12.79 11.43
CA ASN A 31 -27.43 13.29 11.71
C ASN A 31 -28.40 12.88 10.60
N SER A 32 -28.67 11.57 10.48
CA SER A 32 -29.60 11.02 9.48
C SER A 32 -31.03 11.57 9.61
N GLN A 33 -31.75 11.58 8.49
CA GLN A 33 -33.17 11.91 8.44
C GLN A 33 -33.99 10.66 8.11
N CYS A 34 -35.21 10.61 8.65
CA CYS A 34 -36.15 9.53 8.42
C CYS A 34 -36.91 9.67 7.09
N THR A 35 -36.18 9.82 5.98
CA THR A 35 -36.74 10.00 4.62
C THR A 35 -36.45 8.83 3.68
N GLY A 36 -35.67 7.85 4.14
CA GLY A 36 -35.26 6.67 3.38
C GLY A 36 -34.35 6.96 2.18
N PHE A 37 -34.01 5.92 1.42
CA PHE A 37 -33.10 6.03 0.28
C PHE A 37 -33.81 6.49 -1.01
N THR A 38 -33.20 7.43 -1.73
CA THR A 38 -33.63 7.80 -3.09
C THR A 38 -33.47 6.64 -4.08
N GLU A 39 -34.18 6.72 -5.21
CA GLU A 39 -33.99 5.78 -6.32
C GLU A 39 -32.55 5.75 -6.83
N LYS A 40 -31.85 6.89 -6.90
CA LYS A 40 -30.43 6.89 -7.28
C LYS A 40 -29.55 6.17 -6.25
N PHE A 41 -29.86 6.28 -4.96
CA PHE A 41 -29.16 5.55 -3.92
C PHE A 41 -29.42 4.04 -4.05
N LYS A 42 -30.67 3.63 -4.25
CA LYS A 42 -31.01 2.22 -4.51
C LYS A 42 -30.27 1.67 -5.74
N ASN A 43 -30.20 2.44 -6.83
CA ASN A 43 -29.43 2.08 -8.02
C ASN A 43 -27.93 1.99 -7.76
N TRP A 44 -27.38 2.85 -6.91
CA TRP A 44 -26.00 2.76 -6.45
C TRP A 44 -25.74 1.45 -5.69
N LEU A 45 -26.61 1.08 -4.74
CA LEU A 45 -26.50 -0.19 -4.01
C LEU A 45 -26.50 -1.40 -4.96
N LEU A 46 -27.39 -1.42 -5.95
CA LEU A 46 -27.44 -2.47 -6.98
C LEU A 46 -26.17 -2.50 -7.83
N ASN A 47 -25.60 -1.35 -8.16
CA ASN A 47 -24.35 -1.28 -8.91
C ASN A 47 -23.18 -1.89 -8.12
N VAL A 48 -23.08 -1.56 -6.82
CA VAL A 48 -22.07 -2.15 -5.93
C VAL A 48 -22.29 -3.66 -5.79
N GLU A 49 -23.52 -4.12 -5.58
CA GLU A 49 -23.86 -5.55 -5.55
C GLU A 49 -23.40 -6.27 -6.82
N ASN A 50 -23.72 -5.73 -7.99
CA ASN A 50 -23.34 -6.33 -9.28
C ASN A 50 -21.82 -6.47 -9.44
N ILE A 51 -21.04 -5.52 -8.92
CA ILE A 51 -19.57 -5.58 -8.98
C ILE A 51 -19.02 -6.59 -7.97
N VAL A 52 -19.49 -6.54 -6.71
CA VAL A 52 -18.99 -7.38 -5.62
C VAL A 52 -19.36 -8.86 -5.81
N THR A 53 -20.56 -9.12 -6.36
CA THR A 53 -21.07 -10.49 -6.59
C THR A 53 -20.72 -11.04 -7.97
N ASN A 54 -20.08 -10.27 -8.85
CA ASN A 54 -19.64 -10.75 -10.15
C ASN A 54 -18.71 -11.95 -9.95
N PRO A 55 -18.99 -13.15 -10.53
CA PRO A 55 -18.16 -14.33 -10.35
C PRO A 55 -16.67 -14.16 -10.70
N GLU A 56 -16.36 -13.26 -11.63
CA GLU A 56 -14.99 -12.95 -12.06
C GLU A 56 -14.26 -12.02 -11.06
N LEU A 57 -15.00 -11.19 -10.33
CA LEU A 57 -14.44 -10.23 -9.36
C LEU A 57 -14.62 -10.66 -7.90
N ALA A 58 -15.56 -11.57 -7.61
CA ALA A 58 -15.95 -12.04 -6.29
C ALA A 58 -14.76 -12.57 -5.49
N ALA A 59 -13.78 -13.17 -6.16
CA ALA A 59 -12.55 -13.67 -5.53
C ALA A 59 -11.69 -12.56 -4.89
N ASN A 60 -11.94 -11.28 -5.20
CA ASN A 60 -11.25 -10.12 -4.64
C ASN A 60 -11.94 -9.55 -3.37
N PHE A 61 -13.03 -10.17 -2.92
CA PHE A 61 -13.80 -9.74 -1.76
C PHE A 61 -13.90 -10.86 -0.74
N ASP A 62 -13.75 -10.50 0.54
CA ASP A 62 -13.99 -11.40 1.66
C ASP A 62 -15.46 -11.85 1.69
N ASP A 63 -15.74 -13.05 2.21
CA ASP A 63 -17.11 -13.59 2.28
C ASP A 63 -18.04 -12.66 3.07
N GLU A 64 -17.53 -11.90 4.05
CA GLU A 64 -18.31 -10.91 4.79
C GLU A 64 -18.69 -9.71 3.91
N ILE A 65 -17.81 -9.30 2.99
CA ILE A 65 -18.11 -8.25 2.00
C ILE A 65 -19.17 -8.76 1.03
N ILE A 66 -18.98 -9.96 0.48
CA ILE A 66 -19.95 -10.58 -0.43
C ILE A 66 -21.29 -10.70 0.28
N GLY A 67 -21.34 -11.21 1.51
CA GLY A 67 -22.58 -11.33 2.30
C GLY A 67 -23.22 -9.98 2.68
N SER A 68 -22.43 -8.92 2.82
CA SER A 68 -22.92 -7.57 3.11
C SER A 68 -23.60 -6.93 1.89
N PHE A 69 -23.04 -7.15 0.70
CA PHE A 69 -23.53 -6.60 -0.57
C PHE A 69 -24.33 -7.60 -1.41
N THR A 70 -24.59 -8.81 -0.94
CA THR A 70 -25.54 -9.73 -1.57
C THR A 70 -26.95 -9.38 -1.10
N ASN A 71 -27.88 -9.32 -2.04
CA ASN A 71 -29.28 -8.98 -1.84
C ASN A 71 -29.45 -7.61 -1.18
N VAL A 72 -28.87 -6.56 -1.76
CA VAL A 72 -28.93 -5.20 -1.19
C VAL A 72 -30.34 -4.61 -1.18
N THR A 73 -31.28 -5.23 -1.90
CA THR A 73 -32.69 -4.84 -1.89
C THR A 73 -33.30 -4.86 -0.49
N ARG A 74 -32.74 -5.64 0.45
CA ARG A 74 -33.11 -5.63 1.88
C ARG A 74 -32.96 -4.27 2.54
N TYR A 75 -32.12 -3.38 1.98
CA TYR A 75 -31.87 -2.05 2.50
C TYR A 75 -32.81 -0.98 1.92
N PHE A 76 -33.66 -1.31 0.94
CA PHE A 76 -34.47 -0.32 0.23
C PHE A 76 -35.56 0.30 1.10
N ASP A 77 -35.99 -0.41 2.13
CA ASP A 77 -36.99 0.03 3.10
C ASP A 77 -36.36 0.66 4.36
N ALA A 78 -35.07 1.02 4.30
CA ALA A 78 -34.40 1.72 5.39
C ALA A 78 -35.11 3.03 5.70
N ALA A 79 -35.39 3.28 6.98
CA ALA A 79 -35.98 4.53 7.43
C ALA A 79 -34.98 5.70 7.36
N ASP A 80 -33.72 5.43 7.71
CA ASP A 80 -32.62 6.40 7.61
C ASP A 80 -32.18 6.60 6.17
N ASN A 81 -31.85 7.84 5.82
CA ASN A 81 -31.34 8.19 4.49
C ASN A 81 -29.80 8.20 4.38
N VAL A 82 -29.09 7.73 5.41
CA VAL A 82 -27.63 7.58 5.45
C VAL A 82 -27.26 6.11 5.58
N PHE A 83 -26.54 5.56 4.61
CA PHE A 83 -26.00 4.20 4.68
C PHE A 83 -24.65 4.20 5.41
N LYS A 84 -24.42 3.19 6.24
CA LYS A 84 -23.25 3.10 7.12
C LYS A 84 -22.53 1.80 6.85
N ILE A 85 -21.26 1.89 6.53
CA ILE A 85 -20.37 0.74 6.33
C ILE A 85 -19.35 0.74 7.47
N GLU A 86 -19.21 -0.42 8.12
CA GLU A 86 -18.19 -0.58 9.15
C GLU A 86 -16.79 -0.56 8.52
N GLN A 87 -15.86 0.15 9.15
CA GLN A 87 -14.47 0.22 8.68
C GLN A 87 -13.78 -1.14 8.66
N GLY A 88 -14.22 -2.07 9.51
CA GLY A 88 -13.80 -3.48 9.47
C GLY A 88 -14.08 -4.15 8.12
N LEU A 89 -15.15 -3.74 7.43
CA LEU A 89 -15.50 -4.23 6.11
C LEU A 89 -14.60 -3.63 5.01
N LEU A 90 -14.25 -2.35 5.13
CA LEU A 90 -13.37 -1.67 4.17
C LEU A 90 -11.93 -2.21 4.19
N VAL A 91 -11.42 -2.61 5.36
CA VAL A 91 -10.08 -3.21 5.45
C VAL A 91 -10.00 -4.64 4.92
N LYS A 92 -11.15 -5.31 4.72
CA LYS A 92 -11.24 -6.69 4.21
C LYS A 92 -11.06 -6.79 2.68
N SER A 93 -11.10 -5.67 1.95
CA SER A 93 -10.75 -5.66 0.53
C SER A 93 -10.18 -4.31 0.11
N LYS A 94 -8.99 -4.36 -0.52
CA LYS A 94 -8.34 -3.19 -1.12
C LYS A 94 -9.12 -2.55 -2.26
N TYR A 95 -10.07 -3.29 -2.86
CA TYR A 95 -10.90 -2.79 -3.97
C TYR A 95 -12.22 -2.19 -3.52
N LEU A 96 -12.72 -2.57 -2.34
CA LEU A 96 -14.04 -2.14 -1.89
C LEU A 96 -14.10 -0.61 -1.76
N TYR A 97 -13.07 0.01 -1.18
CA TYR A 97 -13.02 1.47 -1.07
C TYR A 97 -13.09 2.15 -2.45
N LYS A 98 -12.26 1.70 -3.40
CA LYS A 98 -12.26 2.22 -4.79
C LYS A 98 -13.64 2.07 -5.44
N ILE A 99 -14.24 0.89 -5.36
CA ILE A 99 -15.55 0.62 -5.97
C ILE A 99 -16.62 1.53 -5.37
N LEU A 100 -16.64 1.71 -4.05
CA LEU A 100 -17.59 2.60 -3.39
C LEU A 100 -17.42 4.05 -3.90
N ILE A 101 -16.17 4.54 -4.00
CA ILE A 101 -15.88 5.90 -4.50
C ILE A 101 -16.19 6.07 -5.99
N GLU A 102 -15.84 5.12 -6.86
CA GLU A 102 -16.13 5.24 -8.29
C GLU A 102 -17.63 5.16 -8.58
N THR A 103 -18.33 4.25 -7.90
CA THR A 103 -19.78 4.10 -8.08
C THR A 103 -20.54 5.28 -7.48
N LEU A 104 -20.15 5.84 -6.32
CA LEU A 104 -20.85 7.01 -5.76
C LEU A 104 -20.76 8.22 -6.69
N ARG A 105 -19.63 8.40 -7.39
CA ARG A 105 -19.44 9.47 -8.40
C ARG A 105 -20.40 9.31 -9.57
N GLN A 106 -20.57 8.09 -10.07
CA GLN A 106 -21.51 7.78 -11.16
C GLN A 106 -22.96 8.10 -10.78
N HIS A 107 -23.31 7.93 -9.50
CA HIS A 107 -24.67 8.13 -8.98
C HIS A 107 -24.89 9.50 -8.30
N ASN A 108 -23.88 10.39 -8.35
CA ASN A 108 -23.90 11.70 -7.70
C ASN A 108 -24.36 11.63 -6.22
N LEU A 109 -23.76 10.69 -5.50
CA LEU A 109 -23.85 10.54 -4.05
C LEU A 109 -22.59 11.13 -3.41
N VAL A 110 -22.64 11.33 -2.10
CA VAL A 110 -21.51 11.80 -1.31
C VAL A 110 -21.17 10.80 -0.22
N ALA A 111 -19.92 10.83 0.24
CA ALA A 111 -19.48 9.99 1.35
C ALA A 111 -18.59 10.74 2.33
N PHE A 112 -18.62 10.30 3.59
CA PHE A 112 -17.71 10.76 4.64
C PHE A 112 -17.05 9.56 5.30
N ASP A 113 -15.73 9.52 5.24
CA ASP A 113 -14.91 8.53 5.92
C ASP A 113 -14.47 9.09 7.26
N ALA A 114 -15.14 8.68 8.34
CA ALA A 114 -14.81 9.16 9.69
C ALA A 114 -13.48 8.62 10.23
N ARG A 115 -12.91 7.57 9.62
CA ARG A 115 -11.59 7.06 10.03
C ARG A 115 -10.49 7.93 9.45
N SER A 116 -10.57 8.19 8.15
CA SER A 116 -9.56 8.96 7.41
C SER A 116 -9.80 10.47 7.47
N TYR A 117 -10.96 10.87 7.99
CA TYR A 117 -11.45 12.24 8.02
C TYR A 117 -11.51 12.88 6.63
N LEU A 118 -12.17 12.17 5.71
CA LEU A 118 -12.27 12.51 4.29
C LEU A 118 -13.72 12.67 3.86
N PHE A 119 -13.99 13.65 3.01
CA PHE A 119 -15.26 13.80 2.32
C PHE A 119 -15.09 13.59 0.81
N PHE A 120 -16.06 12.91 0.20
CA PHE A 120 -16.09 12.60 -1.22
C PHE A 120 -17.39 13.07 -1.84
N SER A 121 -17.29 13.71 -2.99
CA SER A 121 -18.40 13.97 -3.89
C SER A 121 -17.95 13.77 -5.34
N GLN A 122 -18.87 13.95 -6.29
CA GLN A 122 -18.54 13.95 -7.71
C GLN A 122 -17.56 15.07 -8.09
N GLU A 123 -17.65 16.23 -7.42
CA GLU A 123 -16.96 17.46 -7.82
C GLU A 123 -15.76 17.79 -6.91
N GLN A 124 -15.74 17.25 -5.69
CA GLN A 124 -14.82 17.69 -4.63
C GLN A 124 -14.42 16.53 -3.71
N ILE A 125 -13.14 16.51 -3.31
CA ILE A 125 -12.62 15.74 -2.18
C ILE A 125 -12.08 16.74 -1.15
N PHE A 126 -12.42 16.56 0.13
CA PHE A 126 -11.84 17.33 1.23
C PHE A 126 -11.15 16.44 2.27
N PRO A 127 -9.99 16.86 2.82
CA PRO A 127 -9.11 17.90 2.26
C PRO A 127 -8.59 17.49 0.87
N ASP A 128 -8.12 18.44 0.06
CA ASP A 128 -7.54 18.14 -1.25
C ASP A 128 -6.39 17.13 -1.07
N GLN A 129 -6.63 15.91 -1.55
CA GLN A 129 -5.68 14.82 -1.51
C GLN A 129 -5.40 14.40 -2.94
N HIS A 130 -4.44 15.07 -3.58
CA HIS A 130 -3.84 14.63 -4.84
C HIS A 130 -3.34 13.16 -4.82
N ASN A 131 -3.20 12.55 -3.64
CA ASN A 131 -2.84 11.15 -3.45
C ASN A 131 -4.03 10.17 -3.60
N ILE A 132 -5.27 10.60 -3.38
CA ILE A 132 -6.44 9.71 -3.45
C ILE A 132 -6.90 9.52 -4.90
N GLU A 133 -6.91 10.58 -5.71
CA GLU A 133 -7.18 10.44 -7.15
C GLU A 133 -6.14 9.53 -7.81
N ARG A 134 -4.85 9.66 -7.43
CA ARG A 134 -3.80 8.72 -7.86
C ARG A 134 -4.00 7.30 -7.34
N MET A 135 -4.46 7.13 -6.09
CA MET A 135 -4.79 5.80 -5.55
C MET A 135 -5.97 5.16 -6.31
N LEU A 136 -6.95 5.95 -6.75
CA LEU A 136 -8.04 5.48 -7.62
C LEU A 136 -7.51 5.13 -9.01
N ASP A 137 -6.61 5.93 -9.59
CA ASP A 137 -6.02 5.70 -10.92
C ASP A 137 -5.00 4.55 -10.95
N ALA A 138 -4.24 4.30 -9.87
CA ALA A 138 -3.17 3.30 -9.80
C ALA A 138 -3.66 1.85 -9.72
N VAL A 139 -4.95 1.62 -9.47
CA VAL A 139 -5.55 0.28 -9.42
C VAL A 139 -6.08 -0.09 -10.81
N SER A 140 -5.21 -0.56 -11.69
CA SER A 140 -5.57 -1.10 -13.00
C SER A 140 -6.32 -2.43 -12.86
N ALA A 141 -7.31 -2.69 -13.74
CA ALA A 141 -7.96 -4.00 -13.82
C ALA A 141 -6.95 -5.08 -14.25
N VAL A 142 -6.92 -6.21 -13.54
CA VAL A 142 -6.08 -7.37 -13.88
C VAL A 142 -6.49 -7.91 -15.25
N THR A 143 -5.56 -8.00 -16.20
CA THR A 143 -5.87 -8.47 -17.55
C THR A 143 -6.04 -10.00 -17.59
N HIS A 144 -6.90 -10.51 -18.47
CA HIS A 144 -7.12 -11.96 -18.67
C HIS A 144 -5.81 -12.74 -18.96
N GLN A 145 -4.83 -12.10 -19.58
CA GLN A 145 -3.52 -12.70 -19.88
C GLN A 145 -2.65 -12.85 -18.62
N GLN A 146 -2.78 -11.93 -17.65
CA GLN A 146 -2.20 -12.07 -16.31
C GLN A 146 -2.97 -13.10 -15.46
N LEU A 147 -4.21 -13.44 -15.77
CA LEU A 147 -4.99 -14.49 -15.08
C LEU A 147 -4.58 -15.91 -15.52
N GLU A 148 -4.25 -16.09 -16.80
CA GLU A 148 -3.89 -17.38 -17.40
C GLU A 148 -2.60 -17.99 -16.83
N GLN A 149 -1.71 -17.21 -16.21
CA GLN A 149 -0.43 -17.68 -15.65
C GLN A 149 -0.59 -18.46 -14.33
N PHE A 150 -1.74 -18.37 -13.65
CA PHE A 150 -1.98 -18.97 -12.34
C PHE A 150 -2.75 -20.30 -12.39
N LYS A 151 -2.66 -21.06 -13.48
CA LYS A 151 -3.42 -22.33 -13.64
C LYS A 151 -3.07 -23.41 -12.60
N ALA A 152 -1.88 -23.34 -11.98
CA ALA A 152 -1.47 -24.24 -10.91
C ALA A 152 -0.46 -23.59 -9.96
N ILE A 153 -0.46 -24.00 -8.69
CA ILE A 153 0.57 -23.58 -7.72
C ILE A 153 1.87 -24.33 -8.01
N PRO A 154 3.03 -23.65 -8.10
CA PRO A 154 4.33 -24.31 -8.19
C PRO A 154 4.54 -25.30 -7.04
N PRO A 155 4.91 -26.56 -7.31
CA PRO A 155 4.87 -27.62 -6.30
C PRO A 155 6.06 -27.60 -5.32
N THR A 156 7.08 -26.77 -5.58
CA THR A 156 8.25 -26.63 -4.70
C THR A 156 8.60 -25.17 -4.52
N ARG A 157 9.35 -24.88 -3.46
CA ARG A 157 9.84 -23.54 -3.14
C ARG A 157 10.69 -22.97 -4.28
N GLU A 158 11.56 -23.79 -4.87
CA GLU A 158 12.43 -23.39 -5.97
C GLU A 158 11.60 -23.01 -7.19
N LYS A 159 10.59 -23.81 -7.51
CA LYS A 159 9.67 -23.51 -8.62
C LYS A 159 8.81 -22.27 -8.35
N LEU A 160 8.42 -22.04 -7.09
CA LEU A 160 7.72 -20.81 -6.69
C LEU A 160 8.62 -19.58 -6.86
N SER A 161 9.90 -19.67 -6.48
CA SER A 161 10.86 -18.59 -6.71
C SER A 161 11.07 -18.30 -8.20
N ILE A 162 11.21 -19.34 -9.03
CA ILE A 162 11.32 -19.19 -10.49
C ILE A 162 10.06 -18.53 -11.07
N PHE A 163 8.90 -18.89 -10.54
CA PHE A 163 7.62 -18.33 -10.98
C PHE A 163 7.52 -16.82 -10.68
N ALA A 164 8.02 -16.35 -9.52
CA ALA A 164 8.13 -14.92 -9.23
C ALA A 164 9.01 -14.16 -10.24
N ASP A 165 10.16 -14.73 -10.62
CA ASP A 165 11.05 -14.16 -11.62
C ASP A 165 10.38 -14.08 -13.00
N GLN A 166 9.67 -15.13 -13.40
CA GLN A 166 8.90 -15.15 -14.66
C GLN A 166 7.78 -14.11 -14.65
N TRP A 167 7.08 -13.99 -13.52
CA TRP A 167 6.05 -12.98 -13.34
C TRP A 167 6.61 -11.56 -13.45
N LEU A 168 7.78 -11.27 -12.86
CA LEU A 168 8.45 -9.97 -13.03
C LEU A 168 8.81 -9.69 -14.49
N ASP A 169 9.31 -10.68 -15.22
CA ASP A 169 9.68 -10.51 -16.63
C ASP A 169 8.45 -10.28 -17.53
N LEU A 170 7.32 -10.91 -17.22
CA LEU A 170 6.04 -10.69 -17.92
C LEU A 170 5.46 -9.29 -17.68
N ASN A 171 5.67 -8.71 -16.51
CA ASN A 171 5.15 -7.39 -16.13
C ASN A 171 6.21 -6.28 -16.24
N LYS A 172 7.32 -6.51 -16.95
CA LYS A 172 8.44 -5.57 -17.03
C LYS A 172 8.08 -4.23 -17.68
N ASP A 173 7.09 -4.21 -18.57
CA ASP A 173 6.70 -3.00 -19.28
C ASP A 173 5.94 -2.05 -18.35
N ASP A 174 5.11 -2.60 -17.45
CA ASP A 174 4.36 -1.83 -16.46
C ASP A 174 5.19 -1.49 -15.23
N LEU A 175 5.96 -2.46 -14.71
CA LEU A 175 6.72 -2.33 -13.47
C LEU A 175 8.14 -1.80 -13.68
N ALA A 176 8.64 -1.76 -14.92
CA ALA A 176 10.00 -1.35 -15.29
C ALA A 176 11.14 -2.15 -14.63
N PHE A 177 10.84 -3.31 -14.02
CA PHE A 177 11.86 -4.22 -13.50
C PHE A 177 12.41 -5.10 -14.61
N THR A 178 13.70 -4.94 -14.89
CA THR A 178 14.41 -5.71 -15.92
C THR A 178 15.65 -6.34 -15.34
N ARG A 179 15.96 -7.56 -15.78
CA ARG A 179 17.14 -8.28 -15.33
C ARG A 179 18.39 -7.64 -15.95
N LYS A 180 19.24 -7.04 -15.11
CA LYS A 180 20.47 -6.34 -15.53
C LYS A 180 21.54 -6.40 -14.46
N MET A 181 22.78 -6.15 -14.85
CA MET A 181 23.89 -5.96 -13.92
C MET A 181 24.03 -4.49 -13.54
N LYS A 182 24.24 -4.22 -12.25
CA LYS A 182 24.61 -2.92 -11.70
C LYS A 182 25.98 -3.03 -11.06
N ASN A 183 26.76 -1.94 -11.08
CA ASN A 183 28.12 -1.94 -10.55
C ASN A 183 28.22 -0.91 -9.41
N ASN A 184 28.38 -1.40 -8.18
CA ASN A 184 28.74 -0.62 -6.99
C ASN A 184 29.32 -1.56 -5.92
N GLN A 185 29.69 -1.05 -4.75
CA GLN A 185 30.27 -1.84 -3.64
C GLN A 185 29.39 -3.00 -3.13
N PHE A 186 28.10 -3.01 -3.45
CA PHE A 186 27.12 -4.04 -3.08
C PHE A 186 26.62 -4.86 -4.28
N ASN A 187 26.73 -4.34 -5.51
CA ASN A 187 26.15 -4.93 -6.71
C ASN A 187 27.25 -5.43 -7.65
N GLN A 188 27.30 -6.76 -7.81
CA GLN A 188 28.05 -7.46 -8.85
C GLN A 188 27.26 -8.64 -9.44
N LEU A 189 25.95 -8.70 -9.16
CA LEU A 189 25.08 -9.81 -9.56
C LEU A 189 24.04 -9.35 -10.59
N ASN A 190 23.63 -10.28 -11.45
CA ASN A 190 22.55 -10.07 -12.39
C ASN A 190 21.20 -10.30 -11.70
N ASN A 191 20.46 -9.22 -11.43
CA ASN A 191 19.19 -9.23 -10.70
C ASN A 191 18.14 -8.35 -11.41
N TYR A 192 16.90 -8.38 -10.93
CA TYR A 192 15.84 -7.48 -11.39
C TYR A 192 16.01 -6.11 -10.77
N TYR A 193 16.17 -5.11 -11.64
CA TYR A 193 16.29 -3.72 -11.24
C TYR A 193 15.33 -2.82 -12.03
N ARG A 194 14.79 -1.81 -11.36
CA ARG A 194 14.09 -0.67 -11.94
C ARG A 194 14.97 0.57 -11.81
N ASP A 195 15.09 1.34 -12.89
CA ASP A 195 15.86 2.58 -12.90
C ASP A 195 14.92 3.77 -12.84
N PHE A 196 15.07 4.64 -11.84
CA PHE A 196 14.34 5.91 -11.77
C PHE A 196 15.11 7.00 -12.52
N ASN A 197 16.43 7.02 -12.34
CA ASN A 197 17.34 7.82 -13.14
C ASN A 197 18.75 7.17 -13.17
N LYS A 198 19.75 7.91 -13.65
CA LYS A 198 21.13 7.39 -13.78
C LYS A 198 21.80 7.09 -12.43
N LEU A 199 21.37 7.76 -11.37
CA LEU A 199 21.95 7.67 -10.02
C LEU A 199 21.05 6.90 -9.06
N LEU A 200 19.76 6.82 -9.33
CA LEU A 200 18.77 6.20 -8.47
C LEU A 200 18.14 4.98 -9.14
N TYR A 201 18.27 3.83 -8.52
CA TYR A 201 17.69 2.59 -8.99
C TYR A 201 17.40 1.65 -7.83
N GLU A 202 16.61 0.63 -8.11
CA GLU A 202 16.10 -0.26 -7.09
C GLU A 202 16.10 -1.70 -7.55
N GLN A 203 16.49 -2.59 -6.66
CA GLN A 203 16.39 -4.03 -6.84
C GLN A 203 15.14 -4.57 -6.15
N ILE A 204 14.52 -5.59 -6.74
CA ILE A 204 13.48 -6.37 -6.08
C ILE A 204 13.94 -7.80 -5.81
N LEU A 205 13.53 -8.35 -4.67
CA LEU A 205 13.58 -9.78 -4.35
C LEU A 205 12.26 -10.22 -3.71
N ILE A 206 11.58 -11.18 -4.31
CA ILE A 206 10.38 -11.81 -3.75
C ILE A 206 10.81 -13.11 -3.06
N LEU A 207 10.70 -13.17 -1.73
CA LEU A 207 11.27 -14.25 -0.94
C LEU A 207 10.21 -15.28 -0.56
N CYS A 208 10.50 -16.55 -0.84
CA CYS A 208 9.68 -17.66 -0.35
C CYS A 208 9.95 -17.96 1.13
N SER A 209 8.97 -18.53 1.83
CA SER A 209 9.16 -19.00 3.21
C SER A 209 10.23 -20.09 3.30
N ASN A 210 10.95 -20.10 4.43
CA ASN A 210 11.96 -21.11 4.74
C ASN A 210 11.38 -22.38 5.41
N LYS A 211 10.07 -22.43 5.67
CA LYS A 211 9.44 -23.57 6.32
C LYS A 211 9.34 -24.76 5.36
N SER A 212 9.85 -25.92 5.78
CA SER A 212 10.02 -27.11 4.94
C SER A 212 8.72 -27.68 4.35
N ASN A 213 7.59 -27.47 5.01
CA ASN A 213 6.27 -27.99 4.58
C ASN A 213 5.32 -26.88 4.12
N MET A 214 5.84 -25.72 3.69
CA MET A 214 5.01 -24.57 3.36
C MET A 214 5.46 -23.86 2.09
N ILE A 215 4.72 -24.09 1.02
CA ILE A 215 4.81 -23.29 -0.22
C ILE A 215 4.11 -21.96 0.04
N SER A 216 4.85 -20.86 0.09
CA SER A 216 4.33 -19.50 0.34
C SER A 216 5.42 -18.45 0.05
N TYR A 217 5.01 -17.23 -0.26
CA TYR A 217 5.89 -16.05 -0.18
C TYR A 217 5.87 -15.48 1.23
N ARG A 218 7.02 -15.04 1.73
CA ARG A 218 7.19 -14.47 3.07
C ARG A 218 7.23 -12.95 3.05
N GLU A 219 8.02 -12.39 2.15
CA GLU A 219 8.27 -10.94 2.10
C GLU A 219 8.75 -10.52 0.71
N ILE A 220 8.61 -9.24 0.42
CA ILE A 220 9.28 -8.56 -0.68
C ILE A 220 10.36 -7.67 -0.09
N ASN A 221 11.55 -7.75 -0.65
CA ASN A 221 12.64 -6.85 -0.33
C ASN A 221 12.87 -5.91 -1.52
N LEU A 222 12.75 -4.60 -1.26
CA LEU A 222 13.18 -3.54 -2.15
C LEU A 222 14.51 -2.99 -1.65
N LEU A 223 15.52 -2.98 -2.52
CA LEU A 223 16.83 -2.44 -2.20
C LEU A 223 17.06 -1.23 -3.09
N THR A 224 16.85 -0.06 -2.51
CA THR A 224 17.13 1.22 -3.15
C THR A 224 18.62 1.51 -3.11
N TYR A 225 19.16 1.92 -4.25
CA TYR A 225 20.55 2.30 -4.43
C TYR A 225 20.63 3.74 -4.95
N ILE A 226 21.28 4.60 -4.17
CA ILE A 226 21.63 5.97 -4.57
C ILE A 226 23.12 6.00 -4.87
N GLN A 227 23.47 6.09 -6.14
CA GLN A 227 24.85 6.07 -6.63
C GLN A 227 25.52 7.42 -6.35
N VAL A 228 26.46 7.42 -5.39
CA VAL A 228 27.24 8.62 -5.03
C VAL A 228 28.48 8.75 -5.91
N SER A 229 29.11 7.62 -6.25
CA SER A 229 30.25 7.54 -7.18
C SER A 229 30.25 6.22 -7.93
N SER A 230 31.18 5.96 -8.85
CA SER A 230 31.21 4.69 -9.61
C SER A 230 31.34 3.42 -8.77
N LYS A 231 31.83 3.54 -7.52
CA LYS A 231 31.98 2.42 -6.60
C LYS A 231 31.15 2.55 -5.33
N LYS A 232 30.73 3.76 -4.94
CA LYS A 232 29.96 3.98 -3.71
C LYS A 232 28.49 4.22 -4.01
N ALA A 233 27.64 3.60 -3.21
CA ALA A 233 26.21 3.84 -3.24
C ALA A 233 25.66 3.82 -1.82
N ILE A 234 24.67 4.67 -1.53
CA ILE A 234 23.83 4.51 -0.36
C ILE A 234 22.88 3.36 -0.67
N ARG A 235 22.82 2.35 0.21
CA ARG A 235 21.93 1.20 0.06
C ARG A 235 20.91 1.21 1.18
N ILE A 236 19.63 1.23 0.82
CA ILE A 236 18.51 1.22 1.76
C ILE A 236 17.67 -0.01 1.45
N LEU A 237 17.54 -0.91 2.44
CA LEU A 237 16.71 -2.09 2.35
C LEU A 237 15.35 -1.80 3.00
N ARG A 238 14.28 -2.07 2.26
CA ARG A 238 12.88 -1.97 2.69
C ARG A 238 12.27 -3.36 2.58
N GLN A 239 11.81 -3.90 3.70
CA GLN A 239 11.31 -5.27 3.80
C GLN A 239 9.83 -5.23 4.12
N HIS A 240 9.01 -5.78 3.23
CA HIS A 240 7.56 -5.79 3.35
C HIS A 240 7.08 -7.23 3.51
N SER A 241 6.58 -7.56 4.70
CA SER A 241 6.02 -8.89 4.98
C SER A 241 4.73 -9.12 4.19
N ILE A 242 4.59 -10.35 3.68
CA ILE A 242 3.37 -10.86 3.07
C ILE A 242 2.70 -11.74 4.13
N ASP A 243 1.84 -11.12 4.96
CA ASP A 243 1.16 -11.80 6.06
C ASP A 243 -0.28 -12.14 5.70
N GLY A 244 -0.68 -13.39 5.85
CA GLY A 244 -2.07 -13.79 5.54
C GLY A 244 -2.46 -13.44 4.11
N TYR A 245 -1.47 -13.32 3.22
CA TYR A 245 -1.58 -12.84 1.85
C TYR A 245 -1.84 -11.33 1.68
N ILE A 246 -1.56 -10.52 2.71
CA ILE A 246 -1.63 -9.06 2.69
C ILE A 246 -0.22 -8.47 2.81
N LEU A 247 0.16 -7.57 1.92
CA LEU A 247 1.33 -6.72 2.10
C LEU A 247 1.04 -5.73 3.22
N GLN A 248 1.71 -5.89 4.35
CA GLN A 248 1.50 -5.00 5.48
C GLN A 248 2.19 -3.65 5.23
N TYR A 249 1.41 -2.57 5.39
CA TYR A 249 1.88 -1.19 5.31
C TYR A 249 2.09 -0.50 6.65
N LEU A 250 1.80 -1.12 7.82
CA LEU A 250 2.45 -0.79 9.12
C LEU A 250 2.42 -1.98 10.11
N PRO A 251 3.54 -2.51 10.65
CA PRO A 251 3.49 -3.60 11.65
C PRO A 251 2.96 -3.12 13.02
N SER A 252 3.19 -1.85 13.35
CA SER A 252 2.86 -1.21 14.62
C SER A 252 1.37 -0.85 14.74
N VAL A 253 0.71 -0.50 13.64
CA VAL A 253 -0.71 -0.11 13.60
C VAL A 253 -1.65 -1.32 13.43
N HIS A 254 -1.16 -2.43 12.88
CA HIS A 254 -1.99 -3.62 12.66
C HIS A 254 -1.86 -4.69 13.73
N GLY A 255 -0.80 -4.72 14.56
CA GLY A 255 -0.71 -5.66 15.70
C GLY A 255 -0.79 -7.16 15.36
N ILE A 256 -0.87 -7.50 14.08
CA ILE A 256 -0.96 -8.86 13.58
C ILE A 256 0.45 -9.21 13.08
N ILE A 257 1.20 -9.91 13.91
CA ILE A 257 2.35 -10.69 13.46
C ILE A 257 1.75 -12.02 12.99
N GLY A 258 1.18 -12.05 11.80
CA GLY A 258 0.71 -13.30 11.23
C GLY A 258 1.83 -13.97 10.44
N GLU A 259 1.71 -15.29 10.31
CA GLU A 259 2.63 -16.07 9.49
C GLU A 259 2.08 -16.16 8.06
N PRO A 260 2.94 -16.15 7.03
CA PRO A 260 2.49 -16.35 5.66
C PRO A 260 1.75 -17.68 5.54
N ASN A 261 0.53 -17.64 5.01
CA ASN A 261 -0.30 -18.83 4.88
C ASN A 261 0.20 -19.74 3.74
N HIS A 262 -0.01 -21.04 3.89
CA HIS A 262 0.34 -22.02 2.87
C HIS A 262 -0.52 -21.88 1.61
N LEU A 263 0.13 -21.67 0.47
CA LEU A 263 -0.49 -21.67 -0.86
C LEU A 263 -1.03 -23.05 -1.21
N ASN A 264 -2.36 -23.18 -1.16
CA ASN A 264 -3.11 -24.39 -1.50
C ASN A 264 -4.18 -24.16 -2.58
N ASP A 265 -4.40 -22.91 -2.99
CA ASP A 265 -5.29 -22.52 -4.08
C ASP A 265 -4.56 -21.52 -5.01
N PRO A 266 -4.52 -21.75 -6.34
CA PRO A 266 -3.94 -20.81 -7.27
C PRO A 266 -4.55 -19.40 -7.24
N LYS A 267 -5.84 -19.25 -6.85
CA LYS A 267 -6.44 -17.93 -6.63
C LYS A 267 -5.72 -17.12 -5.56
N LYS A 268 -5.19 -17.78 -4.53
CA LYS A 268 -4.39 -17.13 -3.48
C LYS A 268 -3.05 -16.65 -4.01
N LEU A 269 -2.41 -17.42 -4.88
CA LEU A 269 -1.16 -17.02 -5.54
C LEU A 269 -1.38 -15.78 -6.42
N GLN A 270 -2.48 -15.75 -7.17
CA GLN A 270 -2.89 -14.59 -7.95
C GLN A 270 -3.10 -13.37 -7.05
N TYR A 271 -3.84 -13.52 -5.93
CA TYR A 271 -4.11 -12.42 -5.00
C TYR A 271 -2.82 -11.81 -4.43
N ILE A 272 -1.86 -12.65 -4.02
CA ILE A 272 -0.55 -12.17 -3.53
C ILE A 272 0.13 -11.35 -4.62
N LEU A 273 0.31 -11.92 -5.82
CA LEU A 273 1.07 -11.28 -6.88
C LEU A 273 0.40 -10.00 -7.39
N GLN A 274 -0.93 -9.92 -7.33
CA GLN A 274 -1.62 -8.67 -7.60
C GLN A 274 -1.35 -7.60 -6.54
N GLN A 275 -1.22 -7.97 -5.27
CA GLN A 275 -0.78 -7.00 -4.26
C GLN A 275 0.66 -6.57 -4.44
N ILE A 276 1.54 -7.52 -4.79
CA ILE A 276 2.92 -7.19 -5.17
C ILE A 276 2.91 -6.17 -6.30
N TYR A 277 2.12 -6.41 -7.35
CA TYR A 277 1.95 -5.49 -8.47
C TYR A 277 1.56 -4.08 -8.00
N ASP A 278 0.44 -3.97 -7.29
CA ASP A 278 -0.11 -2.67 -6.87
C ASP A 278 0.86 -1.92 -5.95
N PHE A 279 1.53 -2.65 -5.04
CA PHE A 279 2.57 -2.08 -4.20
C PHE A 279 3.72 -1.52 -5.02
N LEU A 280 4.21 -2.26 -6.02
CA LEU A 280 5.35 -1.83 -6.83
C LEU A 280 5.01 -0.62 -7.71
N ILE A 281 3.75 -0.47 -8.14
CA ILE A 281 3.26 0.73 -8.81
C ILE A 281 3.26 1.91 -7.82
N TYR A 282 2.62 1.76 -6.66
CA TYR A 282 2.59 2.80 -5.62
C TYR A 282 3.99 3.24 -5.19
N ASP A 283 4.88 2.27 -4.99
CA ASP A 283 6.27 2.48 -4.64
C ASP A 283 7.01 3.31 -5.70
N ALA A 284 6.76 3.05 -6.98
CA ALA A 284 7.34 3.82 -8.08
C ALA A 284 6.93 5.29 -8.02
N GLU A 285 5.69 5.57 -7.67
CA GLU A 285 5.14 6.93 -7.59
C GLU A 285 5.70 7.74 -6.43
N LYS A 286 6.07 7.09 -5.33
CA LYS A 286 6.68 7.75 -4.16
C LYS A 286 8.19 7.91 -4.26
N HIS A 287 8.79 7.32 -5.29
CA HIS A 287 10.24 7.18 -5.46
C HIS A 287 10.70 7.79 -6.80
N GLN A 288 10.19 8.96 -7.18
CA GLN A 288 10.47 9.55 -8.49
C GLN A 288 11.87 10.17 -8.58
N ASP A 289 12.31 10.82 -7.52
CA ASP A 289 13.61 11.49 -7.40
C ASP A 289 14.19 11.34 -5.99
N ILE A 290 15.38 11.90 -5.78
CA ILE A 290 16.09 11.71 -4.52
C ILE A 290 15.46 12.52 -3.37
N GLU A 291 14.86 13.68 -3.67
CA GLU A 291 14.19 14.53 -2.70
C GLU A 291 12.89 13.88 -2.20
N THR A 292 12.05 13.41 -3.12
CA THR A 292 10.80 12.69 -2.81
C THR A 292 11.08 11.38 -2.08
N LEU A 293 12.12 10.65 -2.49
CA LEU A 293 12.60 9.48 -1.75
C LEU A 293 13.01 9.85 -0.33
N ASN A 294 13.83 10.89 -0.14
CA ASN A 294 14.23 11.33 1.19
C ASN A 294 13.02 11.71 2.05
N GLN A 295 12.06 12.44 1.49
CA GLN A 295 10.82 12.77 2.18
C GLN A 295 10.07 11.50 2.62
N TRP A 296 9.92 10.55 1.72
CA TRP A 296 9.20 9.32 2.02
C TRP A 296 9.90 8.47 3.09
N LEU A 297 11.23 8.28 2.95
CA LEU A 297 12.02 7.41 3.83
C LEU A 297 12.35 8.01 5.19
N ASN A 298 12.46 9.34 5.31
CA ASN A 298 12.87 9.99 6.56
C ASN A 298 11.73 10.72 7.27
N HIS A 299 10.78 11.27 6.53
CA HIS A 299 9.68 12.07 7.08
C HIS A 299 8.31 11.39 6.98
N GLY A 300 8.15 10.45 6.05
CA GLY A 300 6.94 9.65 5.88
C GLY A 300 6.93 8.37 6.71
N ASP A 301 5.89 7.57 6.45
CA ASP A 301 5.62 6.31 7.17
C ASP A 301 6.62 5.19 6.80
N GLU A 302 7.30 5.31 5.66
CA GLU A 302 8.25 4.29 5.17
C GLU A 302 9.44 4.10 6.11
N LYS A 303 9.75 5.13 6.92
CA LYS A 303 10.81 5.08 7.93
C LYS A 303 10.62 3.94 8.94
N GLU A 304 9.38 3.48 9.14
CA GLU A 304 9.09 2.37 10.05
C GLU A 304 9.57 1.00 9.57
N TYR A 305 9.72 0.84 8.24
CA TYR A 305 10.22 -0.38 7.58
C TYR A 305 11.74 -0.48 7.58
N ILE A 306 12.39 0.67 7.77
CA ILE A 306 13.82 0.83 7.61
C ILE A 306 14.45 0.72 9.00
N THR A 307 14.76 -0.51 9.39
CA THR A 307 15.27 -0.85 10.72
C THR A 307 16.74 -1.24 10.71
N GLY A 308 17.35 -1.35 11.89
CA GLY A 308 18.75 -1.75 12.03
C GLY A 308 19.71 -0.84 11.26
N LEU A 309 20.62 -1.41 10.47
CA LEU A 309 21.55 -0.63 9.63
C LEU A 309 20.85 0.20 8.55
N GLY A 310 19.63 -0.18 8.13
CA GLY A 310 18.85 0.63 7.20
C GLY A 310 18.53 2.01 7.77
N ALA A 311 18.26 2.08 9.07
CA ALA A 311 17.96 3.35 9.75
C ALA A 311 19.16 4.31 9.69
N ILE A 312 20.39 3.78 9.73
CA ILE A 312 21.61 4.57 9.50
C ILE A 312 21.70 4.97 8.02
N SER A 313 21.48 4.05 7.08
CA SER A 313 21.52 4.36 5.64
C SER A 313 20.55 5.49 5.23
N ARG A 314 19.33 5.54 5.77
CA ARG A 314 18.40 6.64 5.47
C ARG A 314 18.86 7.98 6.04
N LEU A 315 19.60 7.99 7.16
CA LEU A 315 20.23 9.21 7.67
C LEU A 315 21.41 9.64 6.81
N VAL A 316 22.21 8.71 6.29
CA VAL A 316 23.24 9.03 5.29
C VAL A 316 22.60 9.68 4.06
N LEU A 317 21.43 9.19 3.60
CA LEU A 317 20.65 9.86 2.55
C LEU A 317 20.23 11.28 2.96
N ALA A 318 19.64 11.46 4.16
CA ALA A 318 19.24 12.78 4.65
C ALA A 318 20.43 13.75 4.69
N LYS A 319 21.60 13.28 5.10
CA LYS A 319 22.84 14.06 5.07
C LYS A 319 23.24 14.42 3.64
N TYR A 320 23.21 13.44 2.73
CA TYR A 320 23.58 13.61 1.33
C TYR A 320 22.73 14.66 0.60
N VAL A 321 21.43 14.72 0.90
CA VAL A 321 20.52 15.74 0.32
C VAL A 321 20.49 17.06 1.09
N ASN A 322 21.33 17.23 2.10
CA ASN A 322 21.35 18.38 3.00
C ASN A 322 19.99 18.68 3.66
N ASP A 323 19.34 17.63 4.18
CA ASP A 323 18.04 17.76 4.83
C ASP A 323 18.09 18.76 6.01
N PRO A 324 17.24 19.81 6.02
CA PRO A 324 17.29 20.85 7.05
C PRO A 324 16.93 20.32 8.45
N LEU A 325 16.24 19.18 8.53
CA LEU A 325 15.83 18.54 9.78
C LEU A 325 16.76 17.38 10.16
N TYR A 326 17.94 17.26 9.53
CA TYR A 326 18.87 16.16 9.77
C TYR A 326 19.13 15.87 11.25
N ASN A 327 19.41 16.89 12.06
CA ASN A 327 19.69 16.70 13.50
C ASN A 327 18.48 16.12 14.27
N GLN A 328 17.26 16.50 13.89
CA GLN A 328 16.03 15.94 14.45
C GLN A 328 15.87 14.48 14.02
N LEU A 329 16.10 14.17 12.75
CA LEU A 329 16.01 12.81 12.22
C LEU A 329 16.99 11.86 12.93
N VAL A 330 18.20 12.32 13.25
CA VAL A 330 19.18 11.56 14.02
C VAL A 330 18.65 11.22 15.41
N ALA A 331 18.04 12.19 16.10
CA ALA A 331 17.45 11.96 17.42
C ALA A 331 16.27 10.96 17.38
N GLU A 332 15.48 10.99 16.30
CA GLU A 332 14.32 10.10 16.10
C GLU A 332 14.69 8.66 15.66
N ALA A 333 15.91 8.43 15.18
CA ALA A 333 16.25 7.17 14.51
C ALA A 333 16.60 6.02 15.48
N LEU A 334 17.03 6.32 16.71
CA LEU A 334 17.52 5.31 17.65
C LEU A 334 16.54 4.15 17.91
N PRO A 335 15.22 4.38 18.12
CA PRO A 335 14.27 3.30 18.31
C PRO A 335 14.20 2.33 17.13
N TYR A 336 14.41 2.80 15.90
CA TYR A 336 14.37 1.96 14.68
C TYR A 336 15.62 1.09 14.53
N VAL A 337 16.76 1.54 15.07
CA VAL A 337 17.97 0.73 15.16
C VAL A 337 17.78 -0.41 16.16
N HIS A 338 17.18 -0.13 17.32
CA HIS A 338 16.94 -1.14 18.37
C HIS A 338 15.91 -2.21 18.03
N ARG A 339 15.04 -1.96 17.03
CA ARG A 339 14.10 -2.98 16.51
C ARG A 339 14.82 -4.18 15.88
N ASP A 340 16.12 -4.04 15.56
CA ASP A 340 16.92 -5.14 15.05
C ASP A 340 17.60 -5.97 16.16
N ARG A 341 17.57 -7.30 16.00
CA ARG A 341 18.11 -8.25 16.98
C ARG A 341 19.61 -8.08 17.24
N PHE A 342 20.37 -7.63 16.25
CA PHE A 342 21.82 -7.47 16.36
C PHE A 342 22.20 -6.17 17.06
N PHE A 343 21.33 -5.16 17.02
CA PHE A 343 21.60 -3.82 17.56
C PHE A 343 20.77 -3.45 18.80
N LYS A 344 20.03 -4.41 19.37
CA LYS A 344 19.16 -4.22 20.54
C LYS A 344 19.83 -3.53 21.75
N ASN A 345 21.17 -3.60 21.86
CA ASN A 345 21.95 -3.02 22.96
C ASN A 345 22.88 -1.86 22.52
N MET A 346 22.62 -1.23 21.38
CA MET A 346 23.41 -0.09 20.90
C MET A 346 23.15 1.16 21.75
N THR A 347 24.18 1.82 22.27
CA THR A 347 24.02 3.10 22.99
C THR A 347 23.89 4.25 22.00
N VAL A 348 23.46 5.42 22.48
CA VAL A 348 23.35 6.65 21.68
C VAL A 348 24.72 7.01 21.08
N GLU A 349 25.79 6.94 21.87
CA GLU A 349 27.14 7.26 21.44
C GLU A 349 27.62 6.31 20.34
N LYS A 350 27.42 5.01 20.51
CA LYS A 350 27.76 4.00 19.49
C LYS A 350 26.96 4.17 18.21
N PHE A 351 25.72 4.63 18.32
CA PHE A 351 24.90 4.95 17.17
C PHE A 351 25.47 6.16 16.40
N HIS A 352 25.85 7.24 17.10
CA HIS A 352 26.49 8.39 16.48
C HIS A 352 27.84 8.04 15.84
N GLU A 353 28.72 7.34 16.55
CA GLU A 353 30.02 6.89 16.01
C GLU A 353 29.83 6.06 14.73
N ARG A 354 28.85 5.15 14.72
CA ARG A 354 28.56 4.34 13.53
C ARG A 354 28.01 5.18 12.38
N LEU A 355 27.13 6.13 12.66
CA LEU A 355 26.56 7.02 11.65
C LEU A 355 27.65 7.89 11.01
N GLU A 356 28.54 8.47 11.80
CA GLU A 356 29.70 9.24 11.31
C GLU A 356 30.60 8.38 10.44
N GLN A 357 30.94 7.16 10.88
CA GLN A 357 31.71 6.22 10.06
C GLN A 357 31.04 5.91 8.72
N GLU A 358 29.72 5.70 8.68
CA GLU A 358 29.01 5.42 7.43
C GLU A 358 28.95 6.65 6.51
N ILE A 359 28.81 7.87 7.08
CA ILE A 359 28.89 9.12 6.33
C ILE A 359 30.27 9.26 5.70
N GLU A 360 31.34 9.10 6.49
CA GLU A 360 32.71 9.15 5.99
C GLU A 360 32.95 8.09 4.92
N ASN A 361 32.51 6.85 5.15
CA ASN A 361 32.73 5.76 4.21
C ASN A 361 32.02 5.95 2.86
N ILE A 362 30.82 6.56 2.86
CA ILE A 362 29.97 6.64 1.66
C ILE A 362 30.07 8.01 0.98
N LEU A 363 30.04 9.10 1.75
CA LEU A 363 29.95 10.48 1.24
C LEU A 363 31.30 11.18 1.17
N GLU A 364 32.27 10.75 1.98
CA GLU A 364 33.61 11.34 2.01
C GLU A 364 34.61 10.36 1.37
N ASN A 365 35.61 10.89 0.68
CA ASN A 365 36.65 10.13 -0.06
C ASN A 365 36.12 9.02 -0.99
#